data_AF-A0A936C696-F1
#
_entry.id   AF-A0A936C696-F1
#
_cell.length_a   1.000
_cell.length_b   1.000
_cell.length_c   1.000
_cell.angle_alpha   90.00
_cell.angle_beta   90.00
_cell.angle_gamma   90.00
#
_symmetry.space_group_name_H-M   'P 1'
#
loop_
_entity.id
_entity.type
_entity.pdbx_description
1 polymer ?
#
loop_
_entity_poly.entity_id
_entity_poly.type
_entity_poly.pdbx_seq_one_letter_code
_entity_poly.pdbx_strand_id
1 'polypeptide(L)'
;MPVAGDGRVRELFPGRGAAAVTLALIVAITIGWWALALYPVGMEAPTWVLRTRAACFGASGSGLPSAGGWVLLVGEPLGMVGVLVAVWGRALRDDLSWLARRWWGKGAMAIGALAVMAGSVAAAERVTGALSLMRGDVFAPRAAAAPIARLDVAAPALVLIDQRGDRFDLASWRGRPVIVTFAFAHCADICPTLVHQLREARSHSGRDTVPIVVVTLDPWRDVPARLPHIAQQWALSASDRLLSGSVDEVSAALDAWGVGRSRDGATGDINHAAVAFLVNAEGRLAARLDGDLDRMRELLRES
;
A
#
# COMPACT_ATOMS: atom_id res chain seq x y z
N MET A 1 51.47 -32.45 -30.41
CA MET A 1 50.12 -32.37 -30.99
C MET A 1 49.40 -31.18 -30.37
N PRO A 2 49.10 -30.11 -31.11
CA PRO A 2 48.26 -29.04 -30.60
C PRO A 2 46.79 -29.50 -30.71
N VAL A 3 46.04 -29.36 -29.62
CA VAL A 3 44.60 -29.60 -29.61
C VAL A 3 43.95 -28.48 -30.40
N ALA A 4 43.38 -28.82 -31.56
CA ALA A 4 42.56 -27.92 -32.35
C ALA A 4 41.29 -27.57 -31.55
N GLY A 5 41.22 -26.34 -31.07
CA GLY A 5 40.01 -25.76 -30.51
C GLY A 5 38.97 -25.56 -31.61
N ASP A 6 38.06 -26.53 -31.70
CA ASP A 6 36.92 -26.61 -32.60
C ASP A 6 35.99 -25.38 -32.48
N GLY A 7 36.08 -24.47 -33.46
CA GLY A 7 35.00 -24.05 -34.38
C GLY A 7 33.60 -23.61 -33.89
N ARG A 8 33.16 -23.95 -32.68
CA ARG A 8 31.74 -23.92 -32.27
C ARG A 8 31.27 -22.67 -31.52
N VAL A 9 32.04 -21.58 -31.55
CA VAL A 9 31.61 -20.28 -30.97
C VAL A 9 31.12 -19.29 -32.04
N ARG A 10 31.12 -19.70 -33.32
CA ARG A 10 30.69 -18.84 -34.44
C ARG A 10 29.18 -18.83 -34.71
N GLU A 11 28.38 -19.68 -34.06
CA GLU A 11 26.92 -19.76 -34.28
C GLU A 11 26.09 -18.86 -33.34
N LEU A 12 26.72 -18.17 -32.40
CA LEU A 12 26.05 -17.23 -31.49
C LEU A 12 26.01 -15.78 -32.02
N PHE A 13 26.33 -15.58 -33.30
CA PHE A 13 26.25 -14.27 -33.94
C PHE A 13 24.88 -14.08 -34.61
N PRO A 14 24.04 -13.15 -34.14
CA PRO A 14 22.77 -12.85 -34.77
C PRO A 14 23.00 -12.37 -36.21
N GLY A 15 22.11 -12.72 -37.14
CA GLY A 15 22.08 -12.08 -38.46
C GLY A 15 21.97 -10.55 -38.34
N ARG A 16 22.39 -9.80 -39.37
CA ARG A 16 22.30 -8.32 -39.37
C ARG A 16 20.90 -7.86 -38.95
N GLY A 17 20.82 -6.96 -37.98
CA GLY A 17 19.56 -6.42 -37.45
C GLY A 17 18.95 -7.22 -36.29
N ALA A 18 19.38 -8.44 -36.01
CA ALA A 18 18.73 -9.27 -35.00
C ALA A 18 18.99 -8.79 -33.56
N ALA A 19 20.10 -8.10 -33.29
CA ALA A 19 20.32 -7.48 -31.97
C ALA A 19 19.38 -6.29 -31.75
N ALA A 20 19.15 -5.47 -32.79
CA ALA A 20 18.17 -4.38 -32.73
C ALA A 20 16.72 -4.88 -32.63
N VAL A 21 16.36 -5.97 -33.32
CA VAL A 21 15.04 -6.61 -33.17
C VAL A 21 14.84 -7.14 -31.76
N THR A 22 15.86 -7.77 -31.18
CA THR A 22 15.81 -8.27 -29.80
C THR A 22 15.59 -7.12 -28.82
N LEU A 23 16.32 -6.01 -28.97
CA LEU A 23 16.11 -4.81 -28.15
C LEU A 23 14.68 -4.27 -28.31
N ALA A 24 14.16 -4.19 -29.54
CA ALA A 24 12.81 -3.71 -29.81
C ALA A 24 11.73 -4.58 -29.15
N LEU A 25 11.90 -5.91 -29.15
CA LEU A 25 11.00 -6.84 -28.48
C LEU A 25 11.02 -6.67 -26.96
N ILE A 26 12.20 -6.54 -26.36
CA ILE A 26 12.33 -6.27 -24.91
C ILE A 26 11.57 -4.98 -24.55
N VAL A 27 11.77 -3.91 -25.31
CA VAL A 27 11.09 -2.62 -25.10
C VAL A 27 9.58 -2.75 -25.25
N ALA A 28 9.09 -3.42 -26.31
CA ALA A 28 7.67 -3.58 -26.57
C ALA A 28 6.96 -4.39 -25.47
N ILE A 29 7.58 -5.50 -25.03
CA ILE A 29 7.07 -6.32 -23.92
C ILE A 29 7.05 -5.50 -22.63
N THR A 30 8.11 -4.75 -22.33
CA THR A 30 8.19 -3.90 -21.13
C THR A 30 7.05 -2.88 -21.10
N ILE A 31 6.81 -2.18 -22.21
CA ILE A 31 5.71 -1.21 -22.32
C ILE A 31 4.35 -1.89 -22.13
N GLY A 32 4.15 -3.08 -22.72
CA GLY A 32 2.92 -3.85 -22.55
C GLY A 32 2.69 -4.26 -21.09
N TRP A 33 3.75 -4.68 -20.40
CA TRP A 33 3.70 -5.03 -18.98
C TRP A 33 3.43 -3.80 -18.10
N TRP A 34 4.03 -2.64 -18.41
CA TRP A 34 3.74 -1.38 -17.73
C TRP A 34 2.30 -0.92 -17.94
N ALA A 35 1.78 -1.01 -19.17
CA ALA A 35 0.38 -0.69 -19.45
C ALA A 35 -0.55 -1.63 -18.66
N LEU A 36 -0.25 -2.93 -18.67
CA LEU A 36 -1.03 -3.90 -17.91
C LEU A 36 -0.95 -3.66 -16.41
N ALA A 37 0.20 -3.29 -15.85
CA ALA A 37 0.39 -3.12 -14.41
C ALA A 37 -0.08 -1.75 -13.89
N LEU A 38 0.12 -0.68 -14.66
CA LEU A 38 0.04 0.70 -14.17
C LEU A 38 -1.06 1.54 -14.81
N TYR A 39 -1.70 1.13 -15.91
CA TYR A 39 -2.76 1.93 -16.54
C TYR A 39 -4.05 1.92 -15.67
N PRO A 40 -4.84 3.02 -15.58
CA PRO A 40 -6.01 3.04 -14.71
C PRO A 40 -7.06 2.10 -15.28
N VAL A 41 -7.60 1.26 -14.41
CA VAL A 41 -8.73 0.39 -14.70
C VAL A 41 -9.94 0.98 -13.97
N GLY A 42 -11.01 1.26 -14.70
CA GLY A 42 -12.25 1.77 -14.11
C GLY A 42 -12.92 0.73 -13.20
N MET A 43 -13.96 1.14 -12.48
CA MET A 43 -14.72 0.29 -11.56
C MET A 43 -15.39 -0.93 -12.25
N GLU A 44 -15.43 -0.94 -13.59
CA GLU A 44 -16.00 -2.02 -14.42
C GLU A 44 -14.94 -2.87 -15.14
N ALA A 45 -13.69 -2.84 -14.69
CA ALA A 45 -12.64 -3.59 -15.37
C ALA A 45 -12.89 -5.10 -15.33
N PRO A 46 -12.61 -5.84 -16.44
CA PRO A 46 -12.80 -7.28 -16.48
C PRO A 46 -12.02 -8.00 -15.38
N THR A 47 -12.65 -8.99 -14.74
CA THR A 47 -12.06 -9.72 -13.60
C THR A 47 -10.76 -10.45 -13.94
N TRP A 48 -10.53 -10.78 -15.22
CA TRP A 48 -9.27 -11.36 -15.67
C TRP A 48 -8.12 -10.35 -15.56
N VAL A 49 -8.35 -9.07 -15.87
CA VAL A 49 -7.33 -8.01 -15.77
C VAL A 49 -6.87 -7.86 -14.32
N LEU A 50 -7.83 -7.83 -13.39
CA LEU A 50 -7.57 -7.70 -11.96
C LEU A 50 -6.80 -8.91 -11.42
N ARG A 51 -7.20 -10.14 -11.82
CA ARG A 51 -6.48 -11.37 -11.43
C ARG A 51 -5.08 -11.45 -12.01
N THR A 52 -4.89 -11.08 -13.27
CA THR A 52 -3.57 -11.06 -13.89
C THR A 52 -2.66 -10.04 -13.20
N ARG A 53 -3.19 -8.86 -12.84
CA ARG A 53 -2.40 -7.88 -12.08
C ARG A 53 -1.96 -8.41 -10.72
N ALA A 54 -2.88 -8.98 -9.96
CA ALA A 54 -2.58 -9.53 -8.65
C ALA A 54 -1.57 -10.69 -8.73
N ALA A 55 -1.73 -11.59 -9.71
CA ALA A 55 -0.86 -12.76 -9.87
C ALA A 55 0.54 -12.41 -10.39
N CYS A 56 0.65 -11.47 -11.35
CA CYS A 56 1.91 -11.14 -12.01
C CYS A 56 2.69 -10.01 -11.34
N PHE A 57 2.00 -9.08 -10.68
CA PHE A 57 2.61 -7.87 -10.10
C PHE A 57 2.44 -7.76 -8.58
N GLY A 58 1.65 -8.66 -7.98
CA GLY A 58 1.27 -8.56 -6.58
C GLY A 58 0.22 -7.48 -6.33
N ALA A 59 -0.62 -7.69 -5.31
CA ALA A 59 -1.60 -6.72 -4.87
C ALA A 59 -1.03 -5.86 -3.72
N SER A 60 -0.99 -4.55 -3.89
CA SER A 60 -0.93 -3.61 -2.76
C SER A 60 -2.27 -2.86 -2.67
N GLY A 61 -2.68 -2.46 -1.47
CA GLY A 61 -3.93 -1.71 -1.24
C GLY A 61 -4.03 -0.39 -2.02
N SER A 62 -2.91 0.08 -2.59
CA SER A 62 -2.83 1.30 -3.42
C SER A 62 -3.14 1.08 -4.91
N GLY A 63 -3.36 -0.17 -5.34
CA GLY A 63 -3.51 -0.51 -6.76
C GLY A 63 -2.18 -0.53 -7.54
N LEU A 64 -1.05 -0.40 -6.84
CA LEU A 64 0.30 -0.54 -7.40
C LEU A 64 0.86 -1.97 -7.23
N PRO A 65 1.88 -2.34 -8.04
CA PRO A 65 2.67 -3.55 -7.84
C PRO A 65 3.29 -3.64 -6.45
N SER A 66 3.47 -4.87 -5.95
CA SER A 66 4.24 -5.14 -4.72
C SER A 66 5.74 -4.90 -4.92
N ALA A 67 6.53 -4.96 -3.85
CA ALA A 67 8.00 -4.88 -3.96
C ALA A 67 8.56 -5.92 -4.95
N GLY A 68 8.03 -7.15 -4.93
CA GLY A 68 8.38 -8.19 -5.91
C GLY A 68 7.92 -7.84 -7.33
N GLY A 69 6.73 -7.24 -7.48
CA GLY A 69 6.23 -6.76 -8.76
C GLY A 69 7.10 -5.66 -9.39
N TRP A 70 7.65 -4.75 -8.58
CA TRP A 70 8.58 -3.72 -9.04
C TRP A 70 9.92 -4.28 -9.51
N VAL A 71 10.45 -5.30 -8.80
CA VAL A 71 11.64 -6.03 -9.27
C VAL A 71 11.38 -6.69 -10.62
N LEU A 72 10.19 -7.21 -10.85
CA LEU A 72 9.81 -7.82 -12.13
C LEU A 72 9.64 -6.77 -13.24
N LEU A 73 8.97 -5.65 -12.95
CA LEU A 73 8.66 -4.60 -13.94
C LEU A 73 9.88 -3.75 -14.35
N VAL A 74 10.89 -3.65 -13.50
CA VAL A 74 12.09 -2.81 -13.74
C VAL A 74 13.36 -3.65 -13.78
N GLY A 75 13.53 -4.58 -12.86
CA GLY A 75 14.75 -5.39 -12.74
C GLY A 75 14.94 -6.38 -13.90
N GLU A 76 13.89 -7.12 -14.27
CA GLU A 76 13.97 -8.07 -15.40
C GLU A 76 14.35 -7.42 -16.74
N PRO A 77 13.69 -6.33 -17.20
CA PRO A 77 14.05 -5.73 -18.49
C PRO A 77 15.46 -5.13 -18.47
N LEU A 78 15.89 -4.54 -17.34
CA LEU A 78 17.27 -4.07 -17.19
C LEU A 78 18.28 -5.24 -17.23
N GLY A 79 17.95 -6.37 -16.61
CA GLY A 79 18.73 -7.60 -16.70
C GLY A 79 18.84 -8.12 -18.13
N MET A 80 17.72 -8.19 -18.85
CA MET A 80 17.68 -8.62 -20.25
C MET A 80 18.50 -7.71 -21.16
N VAL A 81 18.38 -6.38 -21.01
CA VAL A 81 19.21 -5.42 -21.75
C VAL A 81 20.68 -5.55 -21.36
N GLY A 82 20.99 -5.77 -20.08
CA GLY A 82 22.35 -6.01 -19.61
C GLY A 82 22.99 -7.23 -20.26
N VAL A 83 22.26 -8.35 -20.33
CA VAL A 83 22.69 -9.57 -21.02
C VAL A 83 22.86 -9.32 -22.52
N LEU A 84 21.91 -8.63 -23.16
CA LEU A 84 21.99 -8.27 -24.58
C LEU A 84 23.25 -7.45 -24.89
N VAL A 85 23.57 -6.46 -24.05
CA VAL A 85 24.77 -5.63 -24.21
C VAL A 85 26.04 -6.44 -23.93
N ALA A 86 26.05 -7.28 -22.91
CA ALA A 86 27.20 -8.12 -22.57
C ALA A 86 27.53 -9.14 -23.67
N VAL A 87 26.52 -9.79 -24.24
CA VAL A 87 26.70 -10.86 -25.23
C VAL A 87 26.80 -10.30 -26.66
N TRP A 88 25.98 -9.31 -27.02
CA TRP A 88 25.85 -8.80 -28.40
C TRP A 88 26.11 -7.30 -28.55
N GLY A 89 26.76 -6.63 -27.59
CA GLY A 89 26.94 -5.17 -27.61
C GLY A 89 27.67 -4.58 -28.82
N ARG A 90 28.55 -5.35 -29.51
CA ARG A 90 29.14 -4.93 -30.78
C ARG A 90 28.12 -4.95 -31.92
N ALA A 91 27.42 -6.06 -32.10
CA ALA A 91 26.37 -6.20 -33.11
C ALA A 91 25.23 -5.19 -32.89
N LEU A 92 24.84 -4.96 -31.64
CA LEU A 92 23.84 -3.95 -31.28
C LEU A 92 24.27 -2.54 -31.70
N ARG A 93 25.53 -2.16 -31.43
CA ARG A 93 26.07 -0.84 -31.86
C ARG A 93 26.09 -0.71 -33.37
N ASP A 94 26.49 -1.76 -34.08
CA ASP A 94 26.53 -1.76 -35.54
C ASP A 94 25.11 -1.60 -36.13
N ASP A 95 24.15 -2.37 -35.62
CA ASP A 95 22.74 -2.31 -36.03
C ASP A 95 22.11 -0.94 -35.74
N LEU A 96 22.33 -0.39 -34.53
CA LEU A 96 21.83 0.95 -34.16
C LEU A 96 22.46 2.05 -35.01
N SER A 97 23.77 1.98 -35.27
CA SER A 97 24.46 2.95 -36.13
C SER A 97 23.91 2.91 -37.57
N TRP A 98 23.56 1.71 -38.05
CA TRP A 98 22.98 1.51 -39.37
C TRP A 98 21.54 2.04 -39.45
N LEU A 99 20.73 1.81 -38.41
CA LEU A 99 19.40 2.39 -38.27
C LEU A 99 19.47 3.92 -38.23
N ALA A 100 20.41 4.48 -37.47
CA ALA A 100 20.63 5.92 -37.33
C ALA A 100 20.99 6.61 -38.66
N ARG A 101 21.58 5.89 -39.61
CA ARG A 101 21.91 6.44 -40.94
C ARG A 101 20.69 6.55 -41.87
N ARG A 102 19.56 5.92 -41.56
CA ARG A 102 18.36 5.96 -42.40
C ARG A 102 17.27 6.83 -41.81
N TRP A 103 16.57 7.55 -42.68
CA TRP A 103 15.50 8.47 -42.28
C TRP A 103 14.36 7.75 -41.52
N TRP A 104 13.93 6.57 -41.99
CA TRP A 104 12.93 5.75 -41.31
C TRP A 104 13.47 5.10 -40.02
N GLY A 105 14.77 4.80 -39.96
CA GLY A 105 15.41 4.23 -38.77
C GLY A 105 15.51 5.25 -37.64
N LYS A 106 15.80 6.52 -37.96
CA LYS A 106 15.69 7.63 -37.01
C LYS A 106 14.27 7.79 -36.46
N GLY A 107 13.26 7.69 -37.32
CA GLY A 107 11.85 7.72 -36.91
C GLY A 107 11.49 6.59 -35.93
N ALA A 108 11.86 5.35 -36.25
CA ALA A 108 11.60 4.20 -35.39
C ALA A 108 12.27 4.32 -34.01
N MET A 109 13.53 4.77 -33.95
CA MET A 109 14.23 4.99 -32.69
C MET A 109 13.61 6.13 -31.87
N ALA A 110 13.22 7.23 -32.53
CA ALA A 110 12.55 8.34 -31.86
C ALA A 110 11.21 7.92 -31.25
N ILE A 111 10.40 7.13 -31.98
CA ILE A 111 9.13 6.60 -31.49
C ILE A 111 9.36 5.65 -30.30
N GLY A 112 10.33 4.75 -30.39
CA GLY A 112 10.67 3.84 -29.29
C GLY A 112 11.11 4.60 -28.03
N ALA A 113 11.99 5.59 -28.18
CA ALA A 113 12.44 6.44 -27.07
C ALA A 113 11.29 7.23 -26.44
N LEU A 114 10.40 7.80 -27.25
CA LEU A 114 9.20 8.51 -26.77
C LEU A 114 8.25 7.59 -26.02
N ALA A 115 8.04 6.35 -26.49
CA ALA A 115 7.17 5.39 -25.83
C ALA A 115 7.72 4.95 -24.45
N VAL A 116 9.04 4.71 -24.35
CA VAL A 116 9.70 4.41 -23.08
C VAL A 116 9.65 5.60 -22.11
N MET A 117 9.88 6.81 -22.62
CA MET A 117 9.77 8.05 -21.83
C MET A 117 8.35 8.24 -21.30
N ALA A 118 7.34 8.14 -22.16
CA ALA A 118 5.94 8.29 -21.77
C ALA A 118 5.51 7.22 -20.75
N GLY A 119 5.92 5.96 -20.96
CA GLY A 119 5.68 4.88 -20.01
C GLY A 119 6.34 5.14 -18.65
N SER A 120 7.59 5.61 -18.65
CA SER A 120 8.34 5.93 -17.43
C SER A 120 7.70 7.09 -16.66
N VAL A 121 7.26 8.14 -17.36
CA VAL A 121 6.58 9.30 -16.76
C VAL A 121 5.25 8.89 -16.15
N ALA A 122 4.42 8.12 -16.88
CA ALA A 122 3.15 7.64 -16.37
C ALA A 122 3.33 6.71 -15.14
N ALA A 123 4.38 5.88 -15.15
CA ALA A 123 4.76 5.08 -13.99
C ALA A 123 5.19 5.95 -12.80
N ALA A 124 6.02 6.96 -13.04
CA ALA A 124 6.49 7.88 -12.02
C ALA A 124 5.32 8.67 -11.42
N GLU A 125 4.39 9.21 -12.21
CA GLU A 125 3.19 9.90 -11.73
C GLU A 125 2.29 9.01 -10.86
N ARG A 126 2.20 7.72 -11.19
CA ARG A 126 1.45 6.75 -10.39
C ARG A 126 2.14 6.42 -9.07
N VAL A 127 3.45 6.23 -9.14
CA VAL A 127 4.28 5.99 -7.95
C VAL A 127 4.27 7.20 -7.05
N THR A 128 4.41 8.42 -7.57
CA THR A 128 4.33 9.65 -6.77
C THR A 128 2.92 9.85 -6.22
N GLY A 129 1.86 9.63 -7.00
CA GLY A 129 0.49 9.71 -6.50
C GLY A 129 0.21 8.74 -5.35
N ALA A 130 0.61 7.48 -5.48
CA ALA A 130 0.45 6.49 -4.41
C ALA A 130 1.39 6.74 -3.22
N LEU A 131 2.62 7.19 -3.47
CA LEU A 131 3.54 7.61 -2.41
C LEU A 131 3.02 8.85 -1.69
N SER A 132 2.32 9.77 -2.35
CA SER A 132 1.70 10.92 -1.70
C SER A 132 0.51 10.51 -0.83
N LEU A 133 -0.22 9.45 -1.22
CA LEU A 133 -1.22 8.81 -0.35
C LEU A 133 -0.57 8.07 0.83
N MET A 134 0.62 7.48 0.66
CA MET A 134 1.34 6.74 1.72
C MET A 134 2.22 7.61 2.63
N ARG A 135 2.80 8.70 2.12
CA ARG A 135 3.60 9.69 2.86
C ARG A 135 2.76 10.75 3.54
N GLY A 136 1.45 10.76 3.26
CA GLY A 136 0.57 11.80 3.75
C GLY A 136 0.96 13.17 3.23
N ASP A 137 1.23 13.35 1.93
CA ASP A 137 1.48 14.68 1.35
C ASP A 137 0.22 15.58 1.31
N VAL A 138 -0.85 15.16 2.00
CA VAL A 138 -1.81 16.09 2.63
C VAL A 138 -1.10 17.02 3.66
N PHE A 139 0.14 16.71 4.04
CA PHE A 139 1.08 17.53 4.83
C PHE A 139 2.17 18.23 4.01
N ALA A 140 1.93 18.49 2.71
CA ALA A 140 2.47 19.75 2.20
C ALA A 140 1.83 20.88 3.05
N PRO A 141 2.56 21.91 3.50
CA PRO A 141 1.98 23.00 4.28
C PRO A 141 1.09 23.84 3.38
N ARG A 142 -0.10 23.32 3.03
CA ARG A 142 -1.17 24.10 2.45
C ARG A 142 -1.85 24.78 3.63
N ALA A 143 -1.40 26.02 3.86
CA ALA A 143 -2.12 27.12 4.48
C ALA A 143 -3.07 26.76 5.64
N ALA A 144 -2.64 27.08 6.87
CA ALA A 144 -3.46 27.12 8.08
C ALA A 144 -4.22 25.83 8.42
N ALA A 145 -3.78 25.19 9.50
CA ALA A 145 -4.48 24.13 10.22
C ALA A 145 -6.01 24.18 10.02
N ALA A 146 -6.58 23.16 9.37
CA ALA A 146 -7.97 22.83 9.64
C ALA A 146 -8.08 22.64 11.16
N PRO A 147 -9.02 23.32 11.85
CA PRO A 147 -9.12 23.23 13.29
C PRO A 147 -9.29 21.75 13.67
N ILE A 148 -8.70 21.34 14.81
CA ILE A 148 -9.11 20.09 15.46
C ILE A 148 -10.62 20.11 15.45
N ALA A 149 -11.26 19.10 14.87
CA ALA A 149 -12.67 18.90 15.09
C ALA A 149 -12.79 18.52 16.57
N ARG A 150 -12.81 19.54 17.44
CA ARG A 150 -13.14 19.41 18.84
C ARG A 150 -14.59 19.01 18.82
N LEU A 151 -14.78 17.71 18.94
CA LEU A 151 -16.10 17.15 19.06
C LEU A 151 -16.53 17.44 20.49
N ASP A 152 -17.82 17.71 20.63
CA ASP A 152 -18.44 17.89 21.94
C ASP A 152 -19.75 17.09 21.91
N VAL A 153 -19.61 15.81 21.57
CA VAL A 153 -20.74 14.87 21.44
C VAL A 153 -20.46 13.64 22.28
N ALA A 154 -21.53 13.02 22.79
CA ALA A 154 -21.41 11.76 23.51
C ALA A 154 -20.74 10.71 22.61
N ALA A 155 -19.77 9.96 23.17
CA ALA A 155 -19.20 8.84 22.45
C ALA A 155 -20.31 7.80 22.22
N PRO A 156 -20.48 7.28 20.98
CA PRO A 156 -21.46 6.23 20.73
C PRO A 156 -21.15 5.01 21.59
N ALA A 157 -22.19 4.27 21.98
CA ALA A 157 -22.02 3.05 22.75
C ALA A 157 -21.12 2.07 22.01
N LEU A 158 -20.19 1.45 22.73
CA LEU A 158 -19.27 0.46 22.19
C LEU A 158 -19.25 -0.71 23.16
N VAL A 159 -20.03 -1.73 22.82
CA VAL A 159 -20.22 -2.94 23.64
C VAL A 159 -19.93 -4.16 22.77
N LEU A 160 -18.78 -4.80 23.01
CA LEU A 160 -18.24 -5.89 22.19
C LEU A 160 -17.49 -6.89 23.07
N ILE A 161 -16.88 -7.91 22.48
CA ILE A 161 -16.03 -8.89 23.17
C ILE A 161 -14.56 -8.53 22.95
N ASP A 162 -13.78 -8.51 24.01
CA ASP A 162 -12.36 -8.20 23.95
C ASP A 162 -11.46 -9.43 23.72
N GLN A 163 -10.15 -9.19 23.60
CA GLN A 163 -9.16 -10.24 23.39
C GLN A 163 -8.97 -11.19 24.56
N ARG A 164 -9.63 -10.97 25.69
CA ARG A 164 -9.63 -11.87 26.85
C ARG A 164 -10.89 -12.75 26.88
N GLY A 165 -11.83 -12.48 25.97
CA GLY A 165 -13.15 -13.10 25.96
C GLY A 165 -14.15 -12.39 26.87
N ASP A 166 -13.78 -11.25 27.46
CA ASP A 166 -14.64 -10.49 28.36
C ASP A 166 -15.55 -9.54 27.56
N ARG A 167 -16.75 -9.29 28.08
CA ARG A 167 -17.63 -8.25 27.52
C ARG A 167 -17.06 -6.89 27.87
N PHE A 168 -16.65 -6.13 26.86
CA PHE A 168 -16.22 -4.76 26.95
C PHE A 168 -17.41 -3.81 26.83
N ASP A 169 -17.45 -2.76 27.65
CA ASP A 169 -18.38 -1.65 27.54
C ASP A 169 -17.63 -0.33 27.78
N LEU A 170 -17.55 0.52 26.76
CA LEU A 170 -16.88 1.82 26.85
C LEU A 170 -17.49 2.71 27.95
N ALA A 171 -18.78 2.60 28.25
CA ALA A 171 -19.42 3.39 29.29
C ALA A 171 -18.85 3.09 30.70
N SER A 172 -18.35 1.86 30.91
CA SER A 172 -17.72 1.45 32.17
C SER A 172 -16.34 2.09 32.37
N TRP A 173 -15.78 2.73 31.34
CA TRP A 173 -14.46 3.37 31.37
C TRP A 173 -14.55 4.90 31.53
N ARG A 174 -15.73 5.44 31.85
CA ARG A 174 -15.85 6.83 32.31
C ARG A 174 -14.95 7.08 33.52
N GLY A 175 -14.43 8.30 33.63
CA GLY A 175 -13.44 8.72 34.61
C GLY A 175 -11.99 8.59 34.14
N ARG A 176 -11.74 8.11 32.91
CA ARG A 176 -10.41 8.14 32.27
C ARG A 176 -10.53 8.35 30.75
N PRO A 177 -9.56 9.05 30.13
CA PRO A 177 -9.53 9.19 28.68
C PRO A 177 -9.12 7.87 28.01
N VAL A 178 -9.60 7.66 26.78
CA VAL A 178 -9.40 6.44 25.97
C VAL A 178 -9.20 6.83 24.51
N ILE A 179 -8.26 6.17 23.82
CA ILE A 179 -8.11 6.30 22.38
C ILE A 179 -8.87 5.17 21.70
N VAL A 180 -9.83 5.47 20.83
CA VAL A 180 -10.58 4.48 20.05
C VAL A 180 -10.15 4.55 18.59
N THR A 181 -9.79 3.42 17.99
CA THR A 181 -9.42 3.33 16.57
C THR A 181 -10.02 2.07 15.93
N PHE A 182 -9.91 1.97 14.62
CA PHE A 182 -10.54 0.93 13.81
C PHE A 182 -9.50 0.30 12.89
N ALA A 183 -9.31 -1.01 12.99
CA ALA A 183 -8.26 -1.74 12.29
C ALA A 183 -8.59 -3.23 12.24
N PHE A 184 -8.10 -3.97 11.25
CA PHE A 184 -8.32 -5.42 11.12
C PHE A 184 -7.03 -6.17 10.80
N ALA A 185 -6.95 -7.44 11.20
CA ALA A 185 -5.70 -8.20 11.15
C ALA A 185 -5.22 -8.56 9.75
N HIS A 186 -6.14 -8.64 8.77
CA HIS A 186 -5.79 -9.01 7.39
C HIS A 186 -5.26 -7.83 6.56
N CYS A 187 -5.27 -6.61 7.08
CA CYS A 187 -4.66 -5.48 6.39
C CYS A 187 -3.14 -5.65 6.38
N ALA A 188 -2.55 -5.74 5.19
CA ALA A 188 -1.14 -6.04 5.03
C ALA A 188 -0.21 -4.99 5.67
N ASP A 189 -0.56 -3.70 5.59
CA ASP A 189 0.37 -2.62 5.91
C ASP A 189 -0.22 -1.54 6.85
N ILE A 190 -1.31 -0.87 6.47
CA ILE A 190 -1.72 0.39 7.13
C ILE A 190 -2.25 0.18 8.55
N CYS A 191 -3.06 -0.85 8.80
CA CYS A 191 -3.67 -1.06 10.11
C CYS A 191 -2.64 -1.39 11.22
N PRO A 192 -1.69 -2.33 11.02
CA PRO A 192 -0.63 -2.57 12.00
C PRO A 192 0.22 -1.32 12.26
N THR A 193 0.55 -0.57 11.20
CA THR A 193 1.32 0.68 11.31
C THR A 193 0.58 1.73 12.13
N LEU A 194 -0.71 1.94 11.91
CA LEU A 194 -1.53 2.87 12.69
C LEU A 194 -1.50 2.52 14.18
N VAL A 195 -1.74 1.25 14.53
CA VAL A 195 -1.73 0.80 15.93
C VAL A 195 -0.35 1.00 16.57
N HIS A 196 0.73 0.70 15.84
CA HIS A 196 2.09 0.97 16.30
C HIS A 196 2.32 2.45 16.58
N GLN A 197 1.94 3.31 15.63
CA GLN A 197 2.10 4.75 15.74
C GLN A 197 1.30 5.34 16.92
N LEU A 198 0.09 4.84 17.17
CA LEU A 198 -0.71 5.25 18.32
C LEU A 198 -0.01 4.91 19.64
N ARG A 199 0.56 3.70 19.74
CA ARG A 199 1.32 3.26 20.92
C ARG A 199 2.56 4.12 21.14
N GLU A 200 3.28 4.44 20.07
CA GLU A 200 4.48 5.27 20.12
C GLU A 200 4.15 6.69 20.60
N ALA A 201 3.14 7.33 20.02
CA ALA A 201 2.75 8.69 20.40
C ALA A 201 2.20 8.76 21.83
N ARG A 202 1.44 7.74 22.27
CA ARG A 202 1.06 7.58 23.68
C ARG A 202 2.29 7.56 24.59
N SER A 203 3.29 6.74 24.27
CA SER A 203 4.48 6.62 25.11
C SER A 203 5.28 7.91 25.18
N HIS A 204 5.49 8.58 24.05
CA HIS A 204 6.20 9.86 23.98
C HIS A 204 5.50 11.02 24.71
N SER A 205 4.18 10.94 24.89
CA SER A 205 3.42 11.95 25.65
C SER A 205 3.46 11.74 27.17
N GLY A 206 4.11 10.66 27.66
CA GLY A 206 4.10 10.29 29.08
C GLY A 206 2.74 9.78 29.56
N ARG A 207 1.85 9.40 28.64
CA ARG A 207 0.47 8.96 28.89
C ARG A 207 0.30 7.47 28.70
N ASP A 208 1.27 6.69 29.14
CA ASP A 208 1.23 5.22 29.06
C ASP A 208 -0.03 4.61 29.72
N THR A 209 -0.69 5.37 30.60
CA THR A 209 -1.93 5.02 31.27
C THR A 209 -3.19 5.13 30.41
N VAL A 210 -3.13 5.85 29.27
CA VAL A 210 -4.28 6.03 28.37
C VAL A 210 -4.42 4.78 27.49
N PRO A 211 -5.47 3.97 27.67
CA PRO A 211 -5.61 2.74 26.90
C PRO A 211 -6.02 3.01 25.46
N ILE A 212 -5.53 2.16 24.56
CA ILE A 212 -5.93 2.12 23.15
C ILE A 212 -6.95 1.00 22.99
N VAL A 213 -8.12 1.34 22.46
CA VAL A 213 -9.20 0.44 22.12
C VAL A 213 -9.26 0.34 20.59
N VAL A 214 -8.99 -0.84 20.06
CA VAL A 214 -9.03 -1.13 18.64
C VAL A 214 -10.29 -1.95 18.35
N VAL A 215 -11.15 -1.47 17.46
CA VAL A 215 -12.35 -2.19 17.02
C VAL A 215 -12.08 -2.82 15.66
N THR A 216 -12.37 -4.11 15.50
CA THR A 216 -12.16 -4.76 14.20
C THR A 216 -13.11 -4.22 13.13
N LEU A 217 -12.59 -4.07 11.92
CA LEU A 217 -13.39 -3.82 10.72
C LEU A 217 -13.91 -5.11 10.09
N ASP A 218 -13.34 -6.26 10.46
CA ASP A 218 -13.52 -7.53 9.78
C ASP A 218 -13.96 -8.66 10.74
N PRO A 219 -15.19 -8.60 11.26
CA PRO A 219 -15.71 -9.56 12.23
C PRO A 219 -15.81 -10.99 11.68
N TRP A 220 -15.75 -11.19 10.37
CA TRP A 220 -15.77 -12.53 9.75
C TRP A 220 -14.47 -13.30 9.97
N ARG A 221 -13.33 -12.60 10.03
CA ARG A 221 -12.00 -13.22 10.20
C ARG A 221 -11.43 -12.93 11.59
N ASP A 222 -11.64 -11.75 12.12
CA ASP A 222 -11.16 -11.31 13.44
C ASP A 222 -12.15 -11.69 14.54
N VAL A 223 -12.52 -12.97 14.61
CA VAL A 223 -13.45 -13.47 15.63
C VAL A 223 -12.82 -13.41 17.04
N PRO A 224 -13.61 -13.34 18.13
CA PRO A 224 -13.12 -13.26 19.51
C PRO A 224 -12.00 -14.28 19.83
N ALA A 225 -12.13 -15.51 19.34
CA ALA A 225 -11.13 -16.57 19.56
C ALA A 225 -9.73 -16.28 18.97
N ARG A 226 -9.62 -15.38 17.98
CA ARG A 226 -8.36 -15.01 17.31
C ARG A 226 -7.74 -13.72 17.86
N LEU A 227 -8.52 -12.92 18.56
CA LEU A 227 -8.07 -11.64 19.09
C LEU A 227 -6.84 -11.74 20.01
N PRO A 228 -6.65 -12.77 20.87
CA PRO A 228 -5.43 -12.88 21.67
C PRO A 228 -4.16 -12.89 20.81
N HIS A 229 -4.20 -13.61 19.69
CA HIS A 229 -3.07 -13.71 18.77
C HIS A 229 -2.81 -12.39 18.04
N ILE A 230 -3.88 -11.74 17.56
CA ILE A 230 -3.79 -10.44 16.86
C ILE A 230 -3.25 -9.36 17.81
N ALA A 231 -3.73 -9.32 19.05
CA ALA A 231 -3.26 -8.39 20.08
C ALA A 231 -1.77 -8.57 20.38
N GLN A 232 -1.29 -9.82 20.39
CA GLN A 232 0.14 -10.13 20.53
C GLN A 232 0.95 -9.65 19.31
N GLN A 233 0.46 -9.91 18.09
CA GLN A 233 1.12 -9.45 16.86
C GLN A 233 1.27 -7.92 16.81
N TRP A 234 0.28 -7.19 17.32
CA TRP A 234 0.31 -5.73 17.38
C TRP A 234 0.98 -5.17 18.64
N ALA A 235 1.49 -6.06 19.51
CA ALA A 235 2.14 -5.75 20.78
C ALA A 235 1.29 -4.80 21.67
N LEU A 236 -0.02 -5.01 21.68
CA LEU A 236 -0.95 -4.29 22.56
C LEU A 236 -0.59 -4.53 24.03
N SER A 237 -0.67 -3.49 24.84
CA SER A 237 -0.37 -3.59 26.27
C SER A 237 -1.51 -4.30 27.03
N ALA A 238 -1.30 -4.57 28.32
CA ALA A 238 -2.35 -5.10 29.17
C ALA A 238 -3.51 -4.11 29.40
N SER A 239 -3.30 -2.80 29.26
CA SER A 239 -4.37 -1.80 29.35
C SER A 239 -5.16 -1.67 28.05
N ASP A 240 -4.58 -2.08 26.92
CA ASP A 240 -5.20 -1.99 25.59
C ASP A 240 -6.29 -3.05 25.40
N ARG A 241 -7.23 -2.76 24.51
CA ARG A 241 -8.32 -3.67 24.13
C ARG A 241 -8.41 -3.80 22.63
N LEU A 242 -8.55 -5.02 22.15
CA LEU A 242 -8.93 -5.34 20.78
C LEU A 242 -10.30 -5.98 20.83
N LEU A 243 -11.25 -5.40 20.09
CA LEU A 243 -12.67 -5.71 20.18
C LEU A 243 -13.20 -6.35 18.89
N SER A 244 -14.05 -7.35 19.06
CA SER A 244 -14.85 -7.97 18.00
C SER A 244 -16.15 -8.55 18.58
N GLY A 245 -16.94 -9.22 17.76
CA GLY A 245 -18.22 -9.79 18.16
C GLY A 245 -18.90 -10.47 16.98
N SER A 246 -20.22 -10.56 17.03
CA SER A 246 -20.98 -10.94 15.83
C SER A 246 -20.84 -9.87 14.75
N VAL A 247 -21.05 -10.26 13.49
CA VAL A 247 -21.00 -9.36 12.34
C VAL A 247 -21.96 -8.18 12.50
N ASP A 248 -23.14 -8.45 13.05
CA ASP A 248 -24.19 -7.44 13.25
C ASP A 248 -23.82 -6.45 14.36
N GLU A 249 -23.30 -6.94 15.51
CA GLU A 249 -22.86 -6.08 16.61
C GLU A 249 -21.72 -5.16 16.20
N VAL A 250 -20.70 -5.72 15.52
CA VAL A 250 -19.56 -4.94 15.05
C VAL A 250 -20.01 -3.94 13.99
N SER A 251 -20.87 -4.35 13.05
CA SER A 251 -21.37 -3.43 12.02
C SER A 251 -22.15 -2.26 12.61
N ALA A 252 -23.05 -2.53 13.56
CA ALA A 252 -23.82 -1.49 14.25
C ALA A 252 -22.91 -0.52 15.02
N ALA A 253 -21.85 -1.04 15.66
CA ALA A 253 -20.86 -0.20 16.33
C ALA A 253 -20.11 0.70 15.32
N LEU A 254 -19.62 0.15 14.21
CA LEU A 254 -18.93 0.92 13.18
C LEU A 254 -19.80 2.02 12.59
N ASP A 255 -21.07 1.73 12.33
CA ASP A 255 -22.04 2.69 11.78
C ASP A 255 -22.34 3.81 12.80
N ALA A 256 -22.51 3.48 14.08
CA ALA A 256 -22.73 4.45 15.15
C ALA A 256 -21.53 5.40 15.34
N TRP A 257 -20.32 4.91 15.09
CA TRP A 257 -19.09 5.70 15.10
C TRP A 257 -18.79 6.43 13.79
N GLY A 258 -19.67 6.32 12.79
CA GLY A 258 -19.53 6.98 11.49
C GLY A 258 -18.32 6.48 10.69
N VAL A 259 -17.94 5.22 10.87
CA VAL A 259 -16.79 4.61 10.19
C VAL A 259 -17.23 4.08 8.82
N GLY A 260 -17.14 4.96 7.82
CA GLY A 260 -17.37 4.58 6.43
C GLY A 260 -16.39 3.50 5.98
N ARG A 261 -16.93 2.40 5.46
CA ARG A 261 -16.16 1.22 5.04
C ARG A 261 -16.73 0.61 3.77
N SER A 262 -15.85 0.16 2.88
CA SER A 262 -16.25 -0.65 1.73
C SER A 262 -15.39 -1.90 1.66
N ARG A 263 -16.02 -3.05 1.42
CA ARG A 263 -15.34 -4.34 1.35
C ARG A 263 -15.12 -4.73 -0.10
N ASP A 264 -13.90 -5.09 -0.44
CA ASP A 264 -13.57 -5.69 -1.72
C ASP A 264 -14.18 -7.09 -1.81
N GLY A 265 -14.96 -7.35 -2.87
CA GLY A 265 -15.66 -8.62 -3.05
C GLY A 265 -14.72 -9.80 -3.38
N ALA A 266 -13.51 -9.54 -3.88
CA ALA A 266 -12.56 -10.54 -4.34
C ALA A 266 -11.50 -10.88 -3.27
N THR A 267 -10.90 -9.87 -2.62
CA THR A 267 -9.87 -10.07 -1.58
C THR A 267 -10.46 -10.10 -0.17
N GLY A 268 -11.63 -9.49 0.00
CA GLY A 268 -12.21 -9.25 1.32
C GLY A 268 -11.53 -8.14 2.12
N ASP A 269 -10.64 -7.37 1.50
CA ASP A 269 -10.04 -6.19 2.14
C ASP A 269 -11.10 -5.13 2.39
N ILE A 270 -10.86 -4.30 3.41
CA ILE A 270 -11.80 -3.27 3.82
C ILE A 270 -11.11 -1.92 3.68
N ASN A 271 -11.60 -1.12 2.74
CA ASN A 271 -11.19 0.27 2.57
C ASN A 271 -11.94 1.12 3.59
N HIS A 272 -11.20 1.83 4.44
CA HIS A 272 -11.73 2.81 5.38
C HIS A 272 -10.71 3.94 5.58
N ALA A 273 -11.16 5.08 6.09
CA ALA A 273 -10.25 6.15 6.50
C ALA A 273 -9.54 5.78 7.81
N ALA A 274 -8.20 5.86 7.84
CA ALA A 274 -7.42 5.66 9.06
C ALA A 274 -7.73 6.76 10.08
N VAL A 275 -8.58 6.44 11.06
CA VAL A 275 -9.06 7.40 12.05
C VAL A 275 -8.87 6.88 13.47
N ALA A 276 -8.60 7.82 14.37
CA ALA A 276 -8.64 7.60 15.80
C ALA A 276 -9.47 8.70 16.46
N PHE A 277 -10.10 8.36 17.58
CA PHE A 277 -10.90 9.27 18.38
C PHE A 277 -10.33 9.31 19.79
N LEU A 278 -10.22 10.51 20.35
CA LEU A 278 -9.98 10.69 21.77
C LEU A 278 -11.32 10.82 22.48
N VAL A 279 -11.61 9.86 23.34
CA VAL A 279 -12.74 9.92 24.28
C VAL A 279 -12.21 10.48 25.59
N ASN A 280 -12.82 11.54 26.11
CA ASN A 280 -12.43 12.11 27.41
C ASN A 280 -13.02 11.33 28.59
N ALA A 281 -12.67 11.73 29.81
CA ALA A 281 -13.13 11.09 31.04
C ALA A 281 -14.66 11.12 31.21
N GLU A 282 -15.36 12.09 30.62
CA GLU A 282 -16.81 12.21 30.65
C GLU A 282 -17.50 11.21 29.69
N GLY A 283 -16.73 10.50 28.86
CA GLY A 283 -17.24 9.58 27.84
C GLY A 283 -17.72 10.31 26.58
N ARG A 284 -17.07 11.41 26.22
CA ARG A 284 -17.41 12.24 25.06
C ARG A 284 -16.26 12.25 24.07
N LEU A 285 -16.58 12.30 22.78
CA LEU A 285 -15.58 12.48 21.74
C LEU A 285 -15.01 13.89 21.91
N ALA A 286 -13.75 14.02 22.30
CA ALA A 286 -13.06 15.29 22.47
C ALA A 286 -12.34 15.71 21.18
N ALA A 287 -11.85 14.74 20.41
CA ALA A 287 -11.19 14.99 19.13
C ALA A 287 -11.31 13.79 18.19
N ARG A 288 -11.31 14.09 16.89
CA ARG A 288 -11.05 13.13 15.82
C ARG A 288 -9.67 13.41 15.23
N LEU A 289 -8.92 12.33 14.99
CA LEU A 289 -7.57 12.34 14.44
C LEU A 289 -7.60 11.61 13.11
N ASP A 290 -7.32 12.33 12.03
CA ASP A 290 -7.21 11.78 10.69
C ASP A 290 -5.72 11.62 10.36
N GLY A 291 -5.14 10.46 10.69
CA GLY A 291 -3.74 10.09 10.35
C GLY A 291 -2.59 10.98 10.88
N ASP A 292 -2.86 12.14 11.49
CA ASP A 292 -1.86 13.10 11.99
C ASP A 292 -1.40 12.77 13.42
N LEU A 293 -0.21 12.17 13.54
CA LEU A 293 0.35 11.75 14.83
C LEU A 293 0.92 12.88 15.66
N ASP A 294 1.48 13.91 15.02
CA ASP A 294 2.00 15.08 15.74
C ASP A 294 0.86 15.83 16.41
N ARG A 295 -0.32 15.82 15.78
CA ARG A 295 -1.52 16.40 16.37
C ARG A 295 -2.05 15.62 17.57
N MET A 296 -1.93 14.29 17.57
CA MET A 296 -2.32 13.48 18.71
C MET A 296 -1.42 13.71 19.93
N ARG A 297 -0.12 13.92 19.72
CA ARG A 297 0.81 14.26 20.82
C ARG A 297 0.39 15.54 21.53
N GLU A 298 -0.01 16.57 20.79
CA GLU A 298 -0.49 17.83 21.34
C GLU A 298 -1.77 17.65 22.16
N LEU A 299 -2.76 16.94 21.59
CA LEU A 299 -4.04 16.70 22.27
C LEU A 299 -3.88 15.87 23.55
N LEU A 300 -3.01 14.86 23.53
CA LEU A 300 -2.70 14.11 24.74
C LEU A 300 -2.02 15.01 25.78
N ARG A 301 -1.18 15.98 25.41
CA ARG A 301 -0.61 16.91 26.40
C ARG A 301 -1.68 17.80 27.06
N GLU A 302 -2.68 18.24 26.31
CA GLU A 302 -3.74 19.14 26.78
C GLU A 302 -4.84 18.47 27.63
N SER A 303 -5.11 17.18 27.43
CA SER A 303 -6.21 16.43 28.08
C SER A 303 -5.97 16.01 29.53
#